data_AF-A0A929JMI0-F1
#
_entry.id   AF-A0A929JMI0-F1
#
_cell.length_a   1.000
_cell.length_b   1.000
_cell.length_c   1.000
_cell.angle_alpha   90.00
_cell.angle_beta   90.00
_cell.angle_gamma   90.00
#
_symmetry.space_group_name_H-M   'P 1'
#
loop_
_entity.id
_entity.type
_entity.pdbx_description
1 polymer ?
#
loop_
_entity_poly.entity_id
_entity_poly.type
_entity_poly.pdbx_seq_one_letter_code
_entity_poly.pdbx_strand_id
1 'polypeptide(L)'
;MALSLPKTCAMGSSQTALVGTIGVALLNPDGTVHTARATANIYEIGGGCYGKNIAFDDNWKGSLKWDTGGGTPVYAVEEYTIDGLVDAVIEDMDDIKGTGFVKDTDSLVDIRPDIADAVWDEVLTGASHNIPTSAGRRLRQSADVLIVREETCQAGGANDEVILDPGASAVDDFYLNDIIIFIGGTGINQSRHIDSYDGATKTAVVNRDWTTNPDATTDFVIRVDSTKHVHGLESEALDQVAGAIFTKIVEGTVTLEQLQRILLSFIGGKTSGGGTQDVRFRDNADSKARIHMAVDDNGNRNTVTLDGT
;
A
#
# COMPACT_ATOMS: atom_id res chain seq x y z
N MET A 1 -58.44 -0.87 26.61
CA MET A 1 -59.68 -1.52 26.13
C MET A 1 -59.79 -2.81 26.91
N ALA A 2 -60.68 -2.89 27.92
CA ALA A 2 -60.72 -4.05 28.83
C ALA A 2 -60.82 -5.36 28.05
N LEU A 3 -59.79 -6.20 28.16
CA LEU A 3 -59.69 -7.47 27.46
C LEU A 3 -60.54 -8.49 28.22
N SER A 4 -61.58 -9.03 27.58
CA SER A 4 -62.44 -10.07 28.18
C SER A 4 -62.07 -11.42 27.60
N LEU A 5 -61.53 -12.32 28.42
CA LEU A 5 -61.11 -13.66 28.00
C LEU A 5 -61.92 -14.75 28.72
N PRO A 6 -62.27 -15.85 28.02
CA PRO A 6 -62.82 -17.03 28.67
C PRO A 6 -61.75 -17.68 29.54
N LYS A 7 -62.06 -17.88 30.82
CA LYS A 7 -61.22 -18.62 31.76
C LYS A 7 -62.00 -19.78 32.35
N THR A 8 -61.29 -20.87 32.60
CA THR A 8 -61.88 -22.12 33.07
C THR A 8 -61.08 -22.69 34.22
N CYS A 9 -61.74 -23.37 35.14
CA CYS A 9 -61.09 -24.08 36.23
C CYS A 9 -61.66 -25.49 36.37
N ALA A 10 -60.83 -26.41 36.86
CA ALA A 10 -61.25 -27.74 37.27
C ALA A 10 -61.23 -27.80 38.80
N MET A 11 -62.37 -28.10 39.41
CA MET A 11 -62.52 -28.21 40.87
C MET A 11 -62.44 -29.66 41.37
N GLY A 12 -62.23 -30.61 40.45
CA GLY A 12 -62.21 -32.04 40.71
C GLY A 12 -63.54 -32.71 40.36
N SER A 13 -63.49 -33.99 39.98
CA SER A 13 -64.62 -34.74 39.42
C SER A 13 -65.82 -34.90 40.35
N SER A 14 -65.63 -34.72 41.66
CA SER A 14 -66.69 -34.76 42.67
C SER A 14 -67.39 -33.42 42.89
N GLN A 15 -66.90 -32.32 42.31
CA GLN A 15 -67.42 -30.95 42.51
C GLN A 15 -68.37 -30.55 41.35
N THR A 16 -69.39 -31.35 41.08
CA THR A 16 -70.37 -31.13 40.00
C THR A 16 -71.60 -30.35 40.46
N ALA A 17 -72.29 -29.66 39.54
CA ALA A 17 -73.56 -28.95 39.80
C ALA A 17 -73.50 -27.82 40.85
N LEU A 18 -72.36 -27.12 40.96
CA LEU A 18 -72.13 -26.01 41.89
C LEU A 18 -72.27 -24.62 41.24
N VAL A 19 -73.00 -24.53 40.12
CA VAL A 19 -73.31 -23.25 39.47
C VAL A 19 -74.06 -22.34 40.45
N GLY A 20 -73.60 -21.10 40.61
CA GLY A 20 -74.13 -20.14 41.59
C GLY A 20 -73.46 -20.20 42.96
N THR A 21 -72.75 -21.29 43.28
CA THR A 21 -71.92 -21.39 44.49
C THR A 21 -70.45 -21.13 44.19
N ILE A 22 -69.93 -21.64 43.08
CA ILE A 22 -68.55 -21.36 42.65
C ILE A 22 -68.34 -19.88 42.45
N GLY A 23 -67.18 -19.40 42.88
CA GLY A 23 -66.78 -18.01 42.73
C GLY A 23 -65.38 -17.90 42.14
N VAL A 24 -65.11 -16.73 41.56
CA VAL A 24 -63.79 -16.32 41.13
C VAL A 24 -63.51 -14.90 41.60
N ALA A 25 -62.29 -14.67 42.09
CA ALA A 25 -61.74 -13.36 42.43
C ALA A 25 -60.45 -13.12 41.65
N LEU A 26 -60.17 -11.86 41.33
CA LEU A 26 -58.87 -11.45 40.79
C LEU A 26 -58.04 -10.92 41.95
N LEU A 27 -56.80 -11.37 42.04
CA LEU A 27 -55.84 -10.96 43.05
C LEU A 27 -54.68 -10.24 42.39
N ASN A 28 -54.19 -9.18 43.04
CA ASN A 28 -52.94 -8.52 42.67
C ASN A 28 -51.74 -9.47 42.88
N PRO A 29 -50.55 -9.15 42.35
CA PRO A 29 -49.36 -9.96 42.52
C PRO A 29 -48.94 -10.16 43.99
N ASP A 30 -49.33 -9.23 44.87
CA ASP A 30 -49.09 -9.31 46.33
C ASP A 30 -50.14 -10.15 47.09
N GLY A 31 -51.12 -10.72 46.38
CA GLY A 31 -52.20 -11.53 46.94
C GLY A 31 -53.39 -10.75 47.48
N THR A 32 -53.38 -9.41 47.43
CA THR A 32 -54.54 -8.59 47.80
C THR A 32 -55.65 -8.70 46.75
N VAL A 33 -56.91 -8.49 47.15
CA VAL A 33 -58.06 -8.59 46.24
C VAL A 33 -58.09 -7.40 45.29
N HIS A 34 -57.94 -7.66 43.98
CA HIS A 34 -58.12 -6.67 42.91
C HIS A 34 -59.60 -6.57 42.49
N THR A 35 -60.25 -7.70 42.30
CA THR A 35 -61.70 -7.78 42.04
C THR A 35 -62.33 -8.78 42.98
N ALA A 36 -63.36 -8.32 43.70
CA ALA A 36 -64.06 -9.14 44.67
C ALA A 36 -64.66 -10.41 44.04
N ARG A 37 -64.77 -11.45 44.85
CA ARG A 37 -65.33 -12.75 44.47
C ARG A 37 -66.73 -12.58 43.85
N ALA A 38 -66.93 -13.14 42.66
CA ALA A 38 -68.20 -13.12 41.97
C ALA A 38 -68.65 -14.53 41.57
N THR A 39 -69.94 -14.85 41.78
CA THR A 39 -70.57 -16.12 41.39
C THR A 39 -71.46 -16.01 40.14
N ALA A 40 -71.80 -14.78 39.75
CA ALA A 40 -72.64 -14.52 38.59
C ALA A 40 -71.92 -14.86 37.27
N ASN A 41 -72.70 -15.34 36.30
CA ASN A 41 -72.28 -15.68 34.93
C ASN A 41 -71.19 -16.75 34.85
N ILE A 42 -71.09 -17.62 35.87
CA ILE A 42 -70.28 -18.84 35.83
C ILE A 42 -71.15 -19.98 35.31
N TYR A 43 -70.62 -20.77 34.38
CA TYR A 43 -71.29 -21.93 33.81
C TYR A 43 -70.46 -23.20 34.01
N GLU A 44 -71.14 -24.35 34.12
CA GLU A 44 -70.48 -25.66 34.21
C GLU A 44 -70.20 -26.19 32.81
N ILE A 45 -68.96 -26.67 32.61
CA ILE A 45 -68.50 -27.29 31.36
C ILE A 45 -68.72 -28.81 31.42
N GLY A 46 -68.75 -29.37 32.63
CA GLY A 46 -68.95 -30.79 32.92
C GLY A 46 -67.77 -31.39 33.68
N GLY A 47 -68.00 -32.51 34.37
CA GLY A 47 -66.93 -33.24 35.09
C GLY A 47 -66.28 -32.47 36.24
N GLY A 48 -66.97 -31.49 36.82
CA GLY A 48 -66.44 -30.62 37.87
C GLY A 48 -65.60 -29.44 37.35
N CYS A 49 -65.69 -29.14 36.05
CA CYS A 49 -65.06 -27.98 35.43
C CYS A 49 -66.06 -26.84 35.18
N TYR A 50 -65.60 -25.60 35.38
CA TYR A 50 -66.42 -24.39 35.29
C TYR A 50 -65.72 -23.30 34.51
N GLY A 51 -66.50 -22.41 33.88
CA GLY A 51 -65.99 -21.31 33.06
C GLY A 51 -66.68 -19.98 33.31
N LYS A 52 -65.97 -18.88 33.02
CA LYS A 52 -66.47 -17.50 33.04
C LYS A 52 -65.63 -16.63 32.10
N ASN A 53 -66.26 -15.68 31.42
CA ASN A 53 -65.53 -14.60 30.75
C ASN A 53 -65.12 -13.55 31.79
N ILE A 54 -63.82 -13.32 31.91
CA ILE A 54 -63.24 -12.41 32.90
C ILE A 54 -62.65 -11.21 32.16
N ALA A 55 -63.07 -10.01 32.59
CA ALA A 55 -62.52 -8.77 32.10
C ALA A 55 -61.24 -8.44 32.88
N PHE A 56 -60.18 -8.11 32.14
CA PHE A 56 -58.91 -7.66 32.67
C PHE A 56 -58.70 -6.19 32.28
N ASP A 57 -58.12 -5.43 33.22
CA ASP A 57 -57.62 -4.08 32.92
C ASP A 57 -56.42 -4.17 31.96
N ASP A 58 -56.16 -3.10 31.23
CA ASP A 58 -54.99 -3.04 30.35
C ASP A 58 -53.70 -3.25 31.17
N ASN A 59 -52.82 -4.14 30.71
CA ASN A 59 -51.57 -4.52 31.38
C ASN A 59 -51.72 -5.12 32.79
N TRP A 60 -52.89 -5.65 33.15
CA TRP A 60 -53.09 -6.30 34.44
C TRP A 60 -52.15 -7.51 34.64
N LYS A 61 -51.56 -7.62 35.83
CA LYS A 61 -50.73 -8.74 36.29
C LYS A 61 -51.28 -9.22 37.63
N GLY A 62 -51.35 -10.52 37.84
CA GLY A 62 -51.88 -11.06 39.10
C GLY A 62 -52.27 -12.53 38.98
N SER A 63 -53.23 -12.96 39.79
CA SER A 63 -53.75 -14.33 39.75
C SER A 63 -55.28 -14.37 39.81
N LEU A 64 -55.84 -15.40 39.19
CA LEU A 64 -57.25 -15.73 39.32
C LEU A 64 -57.39 -16.81 40.38
N LYS A 65 -58.20 -16.54 41.40
CA LYS A 65 -58.51 -17.51 42.44
C LYS A 65 -59.96 -17.94 42.33
N TRP A 66 -60.16 -19.22 42.06
CA TRP A 66 -61.46 -19.86 42.04
C TRP A 66 -61.69 -20.64 43.33
N ASP A 67 -62.95 -20.73 43.76
CA ASP A 67 -63.33 -21.53 44.92
C ASP A 67 -64.75 -22.11 44.84
N THR A 68 -65.00 -23.21 45.55
CA THR A 68 -66.32 -23.88 45.57
C THR A 68 -67.34 -23.26 46.52
N GLY A 69 -66.98 -22.28 47.34
CA GLY A 69 -67.91 -21.53 48.21
C GLY A 69 -68.58 -22.30 49.36
N GLY A 70 -68.28 -23.58 49.56
CA GLY A 70 -68.82 -24.40 50.65
C GLY A 70 -68.10 -24.21 51.99
N GLY A 71 -68.54 -24.91 53.05
CA GLY A 71 -67.91 -24.86 54.38
C GLY A 71 -66.47 -25.41 54.43
N THR A 72 -66.09 -26.23 53.45
CA THR A 72 -64.72 -26.68 53.19
C THR A 72 -64.41 -26.46 51.70
N PRO A 73 -64.09 -25.22 51.30
CA PRO A 73 -63.94 -24.88 49.90
C PRO A 73 -62.69 -25.51 49.28
N VAL A 74 -62.81 -26.00 48.06
CA VAL A 74 -61.69 -26.38 47.20
C VAL A 74 -61.29 -25.14 46.40
N TYR A 75 -59.99 -24.94 46.21
CA TYR A 75 -59.45 -23.79 45.50
C TYR A 75 -58.68 -24.22 44.25
N ALA A 76 -58.78 -23.42 43.20
CA ALA A 76 -57.91 -23.47 42.03
C ALA A 76 -57.36 -22.07 41.77
N VAL A 77 -56.07 -21.98 41.43
CA VAL A 77 -55.40 -20.70 41.16
C VAL A 77 -54.69 -20.78 39.81
N GLU A 78 -54.82 -19.72 39.02
CA GLU A 78 -54.11 -19.53 37.75
C GLU A 78 -53.34 -18.22 37.84
N GLU A 79 -52.02 -18.25 37.62
CA GLU A 79 -51.21 -17.03 37.52
C GLU A 79 -51.32 -16.43 36.12
N TYR A 80 -51.39 -15.10 36.07
CA TYR A 80 -51.45 -14.33 34.84
C TYR A 80 -50.31 -13.31 34.83
N THR A 81 -49.19 -13.72 34.25
CA THR A 81 -48.00 -12.90 33.99
C THR A 81 -47.81 -12.78 32.47
N ILE A 82 -47.51 -11.57 32.00
CA ILE A 82 -47.34 -11.26 30.57
C ILE A 82 -46.01 -11.80 29.97
N ASP A 83 -45.15 -12.40 30.78
CA ASP A 83 -43.78 -12.80 30.39
C ASP A 83 -43.71 -13.87 29.28
N GLY A 84 -44.79 -14.57 28.94
CA GLY A 84 -44.73 -15.61 27.91
C GLY A 84 -44.77 -15.12 26.44
N LEU A 85 -45.32 -13.93 26.17
CA LEU A 85 -45.54 -13.43 24.80
C LEU A 85 -44.86 -12.10 24.52
N VAL A 86 -44.50 -11.36 25.56
CA VAL A 86 -43.83 -10.06 25.45
C VAL A 86 -42.32 -10.21 25.47
N ASP A 87 -41.77 -11.28 26.06
CA ASP A 87 -40.32 -11.52 26.08
C ASP A 87 -39.77 -11.82 24.67
N ALA A 88 -40.49 -12.63 23.87
CA ALA A 88 -40.10 -12.89 22.48
C ALA A 88 -40.22 -11.66 21.57
N VAL A 89 -41.20 -10.77 21.82
CA VAL A 89 -41.36 -9.53 21.04
C VAL A 89 -40.35 -8.47 21.50
N ILE A 90 -39.98 -8.43 22.77
CA ILE A 90 -38.91 -7.56 23.27
C ILE A 90 -37.55 -8.05 22.77
N GLU A 91 -37.28 -9.36 22.78
CA GLU A 91 -36.08 -9.95 22.18
C GLU A 91 -36.02 -9.73 20.65
N ASP A 92 -37.11 -9.99 19.91
CA ASP A 92 -37.17 -9.72 18.47
C ASP A 92 -37.11 -8.21 18.16
N MET A 93 -37.60 -7.33 19.05
CA MET A 93 -37.43 -5.89 18.89
C MET A 93 -36.01 -5.43 19.22
N ASP A 94 -35.32 -6.12 20.12
CA ASP A 94 -33.89 -5.97 20.36
C ASP A 94 -33.06 -6.54 19.19
N ASP A 95 -33.61 -7.50 18.43
CA ASP A 95 -33.01 -8.07 17.21
C ASP A 95 -33.32 -7.24 15.95
N ILE A 96 -34.50 -6.62 15.85
CA ILE A 96 -34.81 -5.58 14.85
C ILE A 96 -33.97 -4.32 15.10
N LYS A 97 -33.59 -4.07 16.36
CA LYS A 97 -32.56 -3.08 16.74
C LYS A 97 -31.17 -3.71 16.95
N GLY A 98 -31.00 -4.95 16.50
CA GLY A 98 -29.88 -5.82 16.80
C GLY A 98 -29.06 -6.16 15.56
N THR A 99 -27.81 -5.69 15.58
CA THR A 99 -26.65 -6.12 14.77
C THR A 99 -26.65 -5.87 13.26
N GLY A 100 -27.79 -5.54 12.64
CA GLY A 100 -27.86 -5.41 11.17
C GLY A 100 -27.77 -3.99 10.58
N PHE A 101 -28.04 -2.92 11.34
CA PHE A 101 -28.07 -1.58 10.72
C PHE A 101 -27.52 -0.39 11.52
N VAL A 102 -27.55 -0.32 12.87
CA VAL A 102 -26.83 0.75 13.62
C VAL A 102 -26.58 0.35 15.08
N LYS A 103 -25.58 -0.51 15.35
CA LYS A 103 -24.95 -0.62 16.68
C LYS A 103 -23.42 -0.54 16.55
N ASP A 104 -22.96 0.35 15.68
CA ASP A 104 -21.70 0.99 16.00
C ASP A 104 -22.02 2.24 16.82
N THR A 105 -21.30 2.43 17.92
CA THR A 105 -21.34 3.70 18.66
C THR A 105 -20.58 4.78 17.89
N ASP A 106 -20.09 4.44 16.70
CA ASP A 106 -19.57 5.36 15.71
C ASP A 106 -20.71 5.98 14.92
N SER A 107 -21.16 7.12 15.43
CA SER A 107 -21.93 8.07 14.63
C SER A 107 -21.24 8.29 13.27
N LEU A 108 -21.94 8.84 12.27
CA LEU A 108 -21.32 9.31 11.01
C LEU A 108 -20.10 10.25 11.21
N VAL A 109 -19.79 10.65 12.44
CA VAL A 109 -18.57 11.37 12.84
C VAL A 109 -17.35 10.46 12.95
N ASP A 110 -17.46 9.18 13.32
CA ASP A 110 -16.32 8.25 13.49
C ASP A 110 -16.00 7.44 12.22
N ILE A 111 -17.03 7.11 11.43
CA ILE A 111 -16.82 6.48 10.11
C ILE A 111 -15.99 7.40 9.19
N ARG A 112 -16.00 8.72 9.41
CA ARG A 112 -15.25 9.67 8.57
C ARG A 112 -13.74 9.56 8.78
N PRO A 113 -13.20 9.62 10.01
CA PRO A 113 -11.82 9.23 10.32
C PRO A 113 -11.47 7.84 9.79
N ASP A 114 -12.28 6.81 10.06
CA ASP A 114 -11.94 5.43 9.66
C ASP A 114 -11.91 5.23 8.15
N ILE A 115 -12.85 5.83 7.41
CA ILE A 115 -12.82 5.84 5.93
C ILE A 115 -11.66 6.70 5.43
N ALA A 116 -11.36 7.82 6.09
CA ALA A 116 -10.24 8.67 5.71
C ALA A 116 -8.92 7.90 5.87
N ASP A 117 -8.66 7.30 7.02
CA ASP A 117 -7.46 6.50 7.28
C ASP A 117 -7.41 5.31 6.32
N ALA A 118 -8.52 4.59 6.12
CA ALA A 118 -8.56 3.49 5.14
C ALA A 118 -8.32 3.93 3.69
N VAL A 119 -8.65 5.16 3.31
CA VAL A 119 -8.42 5.70 1.95
C VAL A 119 -7.05 6.34 1.81
N TRP A 120 -6.57 7.04 2.84
CA TRP A 120 -5.31 7.80 2.82
C TRP A 120 -4.10 6.94 3.18
N ASP A 121 -4.25 5.91 4.01
CA ASP A 121 -3.20 4.94 4.36
C ASP A 121 -3.20 3.69 3.46
N GLU A 122 -4.07 3.64 2.46
CA GLU A 122 -4.13 2.53 1.51
C GLU A 122 -2.83 2.42 0.70
N VAL A 123 -2.23 1.23 0.69
CA VAL A 123 -0.96 0.99 0.02
C VAL A 123 -1.15 0.96 -1.50
N LEU A 124 -0.68 2.00 -2.18
CA LEU A 124 -0.70 2.09 -3.64
C LEU A 124 0.51 1.38 -4.27
N THR A 125 0.28 0.18 -4.83
CA THR A 125 1.32 -0.58 -5.55
C THR A 125 0.96 -0.78 -7.03
N GLY A 126 1.86 -1.33 -7.85
CA GLY A 126 1.52 -1.75 -9.22
C GLY A 126 0.44 -2.84 -9.30
N ALA A 127 0.15 -3.53 -8.19
CA ALA A 127 -0.88 -4.56 -8.10
C ALA A 127 -2.27 -4.00 -7.70
N SER A 128 -2.34 -2.92 -6.94
CA SER A 128 -3.58 -2.26 -6.51
C SER A 128 -3.83 -0.98 -7.33
N HIS A 129 -5.10 -0.65 -7.59
CA HIS A 129 -5.48 0.63 -8.22
C HIS A 129 -4.66 0.96 -9.49
N ASN A 130 -4.48 -0.01 -10.40
CA ASN A 130 -3.60 0.11 -11.57
C ASN A 130 -4.34 0.22 -12.92
N ILE A 131 -5.67 0.38 -12.88
CA ILE A 131 -6.46 0.63 -14.08
C ILE A 131 -5.96 1.92 -14.73
N PRO A 132 -5.70 1.94 -16.05
CA PRO A 132 -5.39 3.18 -16.77
C PRO A 132 -6.42 4.25 -16.43
N THR A 133 -6.00 5.44 -15.98
CA THR A 133 -6.83 6.58 -15.49
C THR A 133 -7.38 6.53 -14.07
N SER A 134 -7.16 5.45 -13.31
CA SER A 134 -7.54 5.44 -11.89
C SER A 134 -6.78 6.50 -11.09
N ALA A 135 -7.42 7.02 -10.03
CA ALA A 135 -6.80 7.99 -9.13
C ALA A 135 -5.51 7.43 -8.49
N GLY A 136 -5.51 6.17 -8.04
CA GLY A 136 -4.32 5.53 -7.46
C GLY A 136 -3.16 5.42 -8.45
N ARG A 137 -3.41 5.09 -9.73
CA ARG A 137 -2.37 5.12 -10.76
C ARG A 137 -1.87 6.54 -11.04
N ARG A 138 -2.76 7.53 -11.07
CA ARG A 138 -2.37 8.94 -11.26
C ARG A 138 -1.54 9.47 -10.10
N LEU A 139 -1.88 9.12 -8.85
CA LEU A 139 -1.12 9.52 -7.65
C LEU A 139 0.27 8.87 -7.63
N ARG A 140 0.36 7.58 -8.00
CA ARG A 140 1.66 6.94 -8.22
C ARG A 140 2.45 7.63 -9.32
N GLN A 141 1.84 7.96 -10.46
CA GLN A 141 2.52 8.65 -11.56
C GLN A 141 2.97 10.07 -11.19
N SER A 142 2.23 10.78 -10.33
CA SER A 142 2.65 12.09 -9.82
C SER A 142 3.74 11.99 -8.76
N ALA A 143 3.77 10.92 -7.96
CA ALA A 143 4.88 10.62 -7.05
C ALA A 143 6.12 10.11 -7.83
N ASP A 144 5.89 9.40 -8.92
CA ASP A 144 6.86 8.84 -9.86
C ASP A 144 7.32 9.89 -10.89
N VAL A 145 7.32 11.18 -10.53
CA VAL A 145 8.14 12.20 -11.20
C VAL A 145 9.60 11.90 -10.85
N LEU A 146 10.10 10.79 -11.39
CA LEU A 146 11.40 10.16 -11.23
C LEU A 146 12.31 10.86 -10.21
N ILE A 147 11.90 10.75 -8.93
CA ILE A 147 12.59 11.34 -7.80
C ILE A 147 13.80 10.44 -7.54
N VAL A 148 14.99 11.00 -7.76
CA VAL A 148 16.25 10.31 -7.49
C VAL A 148 16.54 10.36 -5.99
N ARG A 149 16.20 11.48 -5.34
CA ARG A 149 16.39 11.69 -3.91
C ARG A 149 15.48 12.80 -3.38
N GLU A 150 15.05 12.69 -2.13
CA GLU A 150 14.34 13.74 -1.42
C GLU A 150 14.71 13.66 0.06
N GLU A 151 15.37 14.69 0.60
CA GLU A 151 15.83 14.74 1.99
C GLU A 151 16.08 16.22 2.41
N THR A 152 16.53 16.44 3.65
CA THR A 152 17.04 17.74 4.13
C THR A 152 18.56 17.82 3.94
N CYS A 153 19.07 18.96 3.44
CA CYS A 153 20.50 19.18 3.26
C CYS A 153 21.26 19.01 4.60
N GLN A 154 22.50 18.51 4.53
CA GLN A 154 23.37 18.51 5.70
C GLN A 154 23.86 19.92 6.04
N ALA A 155 24.19 20.71 5.01
CA ALA A 155 24.62 22.10 5.12
C ALA A 155 24.65 22.78 3.72
N GLY A 156 24.85 24.10 3.71
CA GLY A 156 25.29 24.80 2.50
C GLY A 156 26.80 24.69 2.27
N GLY A 157 27.25 25.10 1.08
CA GLY A 157 28.67 25.25 0.73
C GLY A 157 28.99 26.67 0.25
N ALA A 158 29.85 26.78 -0.77
CA ALA A 158 29.97 27.97 -1.59
C ALA A 158 28.63 28.39 -2.25
N ASN A 159 28.61 29.53 -2.94
CA ASN A 159 27.37 30.06 -3.52
C ASN A 159 26.74 29.17 -4.59
N ASP A 160 27.52 28.28 -5.20
CA ASP A 160 27.14 27.29 -6.21
C ASP A 160 27.20 25.86 -5.67
N GLU A 161 27.21 25.68 -4.35
CA GLU A 161 27.32 24.37 -3.72
C GLU A 161 26.18 24.08 -2.75
N VAL A 162 25.91 22.80 -2.56
CA VAL A 162 25.04 22.28 -1.50
C VAL A 162 25.58 20.94 -1.02
N ILE A 163 25.61 20.76 0.30
CA ILE A 163 26.04 19.50 0.91
C ILE A 163 24.78 18.69 1.22
N LEU A 164 24.62 17.59 0.48
CA LEU A 164 23.45 16.71 0.61
C LEU A 164 23.49 15.95 1.93
N ASP A 165 22.38 15.31 2.27
CA ASP A 165 22.27 14.53 3.49
C ASP A 165 23.27 13.34 3.53
N PRO A 166 23.57 12.80 4.73
CA PRO A 166 24.58 11.74 4.88
C PRO A 166 24.30 10.44 4.10
N GLY A 167 23.03 10.19 3.72
CA GLY A 167 22.61 9.02 2.97
C GLY A 167 22.79 9.12 1.45
N ALA A 168 23.27 10.26 0.93
CA ALA A 168 23.48 10.45 -0.50
C ALA A 168 24.60 9.53 -1.07
N SER A 169 24.54 9.23 -2.37
CA SER A 169 25.47 8.32 -3.06
C SER A 169 26.94 8.57 -2.73
N ALA A 170 27.72 7.50 -2.55
CA ALA A 170 29.17 7.58 -2.33
C ALA A 170 29.99 7.55 -3.61
N VAL A 171 29.32 7.61 -4.76
CA VAL A 171 29.94 7.57 -6.08
C VAL A 171 29.99 8.99 -6.63
N ASP A 172 31.16 9.42 -7.08
CA ASP A 172 31.36 10.71 -7.75
C ASP A 172 30.46 10.82 -8.98
N ASP A 173 29.96 12.02 -9.24
CA ASP A 173 29.10 12.38 -10.38
C ASP A 173 27.81 11.56 -10.52
N PHE A 174 27.37 10.86 -9.47
CA PHE A 174 26.14 10.07 -9.49
C PHE A 174 24.88 10.88 -9.84
N TYR A 175 24.83 12.16 -9.44
CA TYR A 175 23.72 13.08 -9.71
C TYR A 175 24.01 14.06 -10.86
N LEU A 176 25.04 13.80 -11.68
CA LEU A 176 25.43 14.69 -12.77
C LEU A 176 24.26 14.90 -13.76
N ASN A 177 24.03 16.16 -14.13
CA ASN A 177 22.92 16.67 -14.97
C ASN A 177 21.53 16.64 -14.33
N ASP A 178 21.35 16.01 -13.17
CA ASP A 178 20.05 16.00 -12.50
C ASP A 178 19.68 17.42 -12.02
N ILE A 179 18.38 17.64 -11.88
CA ILE A 179 17.84 18.91 -11.38
C ILE A 179 17.62 18.76 -9.89
N ILE A 180 18.24 19.64 -9.11
CA ILE A 180 17.91 19.85 -7.70
C ILE A 180 16.93 21.01 -7.54
N ILE A 181 15.91 20.82 -6.69
CA ILE A 181 14.88 21.80 -6.36
C ILE A 181 14.75 21.89 -4.85
N PHE A 182 14.78 23.10 -4.29
CA PHE A 182 14.51 23.32 -2.87
C PHE A 182 13.01 23.46 -2.63
N ILE A 183 12.46 22.59 -1.78
CA ILE A 183 11.03 22.41 -1.51
C ILE A 183 10.63 22.81 -0.09
N GLY A 184 11.60 23.08 0.79
CA GLY A 184 11.39 23.48 2.18
C GLY A 184 12.59 24.25 2.73
N GLY A 185 12.38 24.96 3.85
CA GLY A 185 13.46 25.64 4.59
C GLY A 185 14.10 26.85 3.90
N THR A 186 15.35 27.13 4.25
CA THR A 186 16.14 28.25 3.69
C THR A 186 16.34 28.08 2.18
N GLY A 187 16.11 29.14 1.41
CA GLY A 187 16.34 29.13 -0.04
C GLY A 187 15.27 28.39 -0.88
N ILE A 188 14.13 28.02 -0.29
CA ILE A 188 12.98 27.39 -0.96
C ILE A 188 12.60 28.04 -2.31
N ASN A 189 12.09 27.23 -3.24
CA ASN A 189 11.65 27.60 -4.60
C ASN A 189 12.78 27.98 -5.57
N GLN A 190 14.02 27.58 -5.28
CA GLN A 190 15.14 27.66 -6.22
C GLN A 190 15.40 26.29 -6.85
N SER A 191 15.81 26.26 -8.12
CA SER A 191 16.22 25.04 -8.80
C SER A 191 17.45 25.27 -9.69
N ARG A 192 18.30 24.25 -9.81
CA ARG A 192 19.52 24.28 -10.64
C ARG A 192 19.82 22.89 -11.21
N HIS A 193 20.62 22.85 -12.27
CA HIS A 193 21.24 21.59 -12.71
C HIS A 193 22.50 21.35 -11.88
N ILE A 194 22.77 20.09 -11.55
CA ILE A 194 24.01 19.65 -10.91
C ILE A 194 25.06 19.44 -12.01
N ASP A 195 26.13 20.23 -11.97
CA ASP A 195 27.24 20.20 -12.94
C ASP A 195 28.36 19.25 -12.50
N SER A 196 28.48 18.97 -11.20
CA SER A 196 29.35 17.92 -10.66
C SER A 196 28.93 17.50 -9.25
N TYR A 197 29.39 16.32 -8.82
CA TYR A 197 29.13 15.80 -7.48
C TYR A 197 30.32 15.03 -6.88
N ASP A 198 30.75 15.40 -5.68
CA ASP A 198 31.75 14.66 -4.91
C ASP A 198 31.05 13.66 -3.96
N GLY A 199 31.21 12.37 -4.22
CA GLY A 199 30.59 11.29 -3.45
C GLY A 199 31.21 11.07 -2.08
N ALA A 200 32.44 11.54 -1.83
CA ALA A 200 33.09 11.45 -0.53
C ALA A 200 32.56 12.54 0.41
N THR A 201 32.42 13.78 -0.08
CA THR A 201 31.94 14.91 0.73
C THR A 201 30.44 15.15 0.66
N LYS A 202 29.74 14.48 -0.27
CA LYS A 202 28.31 14.68 -0.58
C LYS A 202 28.00 16.08 -1.12
N THR A 203 28.98 16.74 -1.72
CA THR A 203 28.84 18.11 -2.22
C THR A 203 28.41 18.09 -3.68
N ALA A 204 27.27 18.70 -3.98
CA ALA A 204 26.82 18.95 -5.34
C ALA A 204 27.17 20.39 -5.73
N VAL A 205 27.84 20.55 -6.87
CA VAL A 205 28.10 21.85 -7.50
C VAL A 205 27.04 22.08 -8.58
N VAL A 206 26.43 23.26 -8.57
CA VAL A 206 25.31 23.60 -9.45
C VAL A 206 25.69 24.64 -10.50
N ASN A 207 24.96 24.65 -11.61
CA ASN A 207 25.32 25.43 -12.79
C ASN A 207 25.31 26.95 -12.66
N ARG A 208 24.73 27.48 -11.57
CA ARG A 208 24.63 28.90 -11.26
C ARG A 208 24.44 29.09 -9.76
N ASP A 209 25.06 30.13 -9.21
CA ASP A 209 24.91 30.54 -7.81
C ASP A 209 23.45 30.55 -7.34
N TRP A 210 23.26 30.13 -6.09
CA TRP A 210 22.05 30.34 -5.32
C TRP A 210 21.83 31.83 -5.08
N THR A 211 20.59 32.30 -5.21
CA THR A 211 20.22 33.64 -4.75
C THR A 211 20.18 33.71 -3.23
N THR A 212 19.82 32.59 -2.59
CA THR A 212 19.94 32.38 -1.15
C THR A 212 20.57 31.02 -0.93
N ASN A 213 21.77 31.00 -0.35
CA ASN A 213 22.50 29.76 -0.10
C ASN A 213 21.67 28.83 0.81
N PRO A 214 21.66 27.51 0.53
CA PRO A 214 21.01 26.53 1.37
C PRO A 214 21.71 26.39 2.72
N ASP A 215 21.03 25.80 3.69
CA ASP A 215 21.59 25.42 4.99
C ASP A 215 21.05 24.06 5.45
N ALA A 216 21.34 23.68 6.70
CA ALA A 216 20.91 22.41 7.28
C ALA A 216 19.38 22.28 7.50
N THR A 217 18.60 23.30 7.15
CA THR A 217 17.13 23.29 7.20
C THR A 217 16.51 23.22 5.82
N THR A 218 17.30 23.32 4.74
CA THR A 218 16.80 23.30 3.37
C THR A 218 16.39 21.88 2.97
N ASP A 219 15.10 21.68 2.69
CA ASP A 219 14.60 20.44 2.11
C ASP A 219 14.73 20.49 0.59
N PHE A 220 15.19 19.40 -0.01
CA PHE A 220 15.46 19.31 -1.44
C PHE A 220 14.86 18.06 -2.06
N VAL A 221 14.61 18.14 -3.37
CA VAL A 221 14.33 16.99 -4.23
C VAL A 221 15.26 17.02 -5.44
N ILE A 222 15.88 15.88 -5.76
CA ILE A 222 16.64 15.65 -6.98
C ILE A 222 15.77 14.84 -7.94
N ARG A 223 15.65 15.31 -9.17
CA ARG A 223 14.89 14.66 -10.24
C ARG A 223 15.79 14.50 -11.45
N VAL A 224 15.59 13.43 -12.20
CA VAL A 224 16.30 13.32 -13.48
C VAL A 224 15.84 14.42 -14.43
N ASP A 225 16.80 15.03 -15.12
CA ASP A 225 16.51 15.96 -16.21
C ASP A 225 15.97 15.20 -17.45
N SER A 226 16.44 13.97 -17.68
CA SER A 226 15.89 13.05 -18.67
C SER A 226 16.05 11.59 -18.26
N THR A 227 15.08 10.74 -18.62
CA THR A 227 15.09 9.30 -18.36
C THR A 227 16.29 8.66 -19.06
N LYS A 228 17.36 8.44 -18.30
CA LYS A 228 18.71 8.05 -18.75
C LYS A 228 19.44 9.16 -19.51
N HIS A 229 20.27 9.91 -18.80
CA HIS A 229 21.56 10.27 -19.35
C HIS A 229 22.30 8.94 -19.63
N VAL A 230 22.23 8.45 -20.86
CA VAL A 230 23.24 7.50 -21.34
C VAL A 230 24.52 8.33 -21.35
N HIS A 231 25.47 8.03 -20.46
CA HIS A 231 26.81 8.61 -20.48
C HIS A 231 27.31 8.58 -21.94
N GLY A 232 27.23 9.73 -22.59
CA GLY A 232 27.59 9.84 -24.00
C GLY A 232 29.10 9.78 -24.06
N LEU A 233 29.67 8.62 -24.40
CA LEU A 233 31.10 8.39 -24.64
C LEU A 233 32.00 9.42 -23.94
N GLU A 234 32.04 9.39 -22.61
CA GLU A 234 32.84 10.34 -21.84
C GLU A 234 34.34 10.14 -22.15
N SER A 235 35.22 11.09 -21.82
CA SER A 235 36.61 11.10 -22.30
C SER A 235 37.36 9.77 -22.07
N GLU A 236 37.07 9.09 -20.95
CA GLU A 236 37.62 7.76 -20.65
C GLU A 236 37.15 6.68 -21.64
N ALA A 237 35.91 6.76 -22.11
CA ALA A 237 35.38 5.87 -23.15
C ALA A 237 36.02 6.15 -24.51
N LEU A 238 36.42 7.39 -24.82
CA LEU A 238 37.11 7.69 -26.08
C LEU A 238 38.50 7.04 -26.11
N ASP A 239 39.26 7.12 -25.01
CA ASP A 239 40.56 6.47 -24.90
C ASP A 239 40.46 4.94 -24.91
N GLN A 240 39.42 4.39 -24.24
CA GLN A 240 39.13 2.96 -24.31
C GLN A 240 38.75 2.50 -25.73
N VAL A 241 37.93 3.27 -26.43
CA VAL A 241 37.54 2.97 -27.82
C VAL A 241 38.74 3.08 -28.76
N ALA A 242 39.56 4.13 -28.62
CA ALA A 242 40.79 4.29 -29.39
C ALA A 242 41.74 3.11 -29.14
N GLY A 243 41.99 2.76 -27.87
CA GLY A 243 42.81 1.61 -27.49
C GLY A 243 42.26 0.29 -28.03
N ALA A 244 40.95 0.06 -27.93
CA ALA A 244 40.29 -1.14 -28.45
C ALA A 244 40.41 -1.26 -29.98
N ILE A 245 40.34 -0.12 -30.71
CA ILE A 245 40.49 -0.09 -32.16
C ILE A 245 41.94 -0.41 -32.57
N PHE A 246 42.95 0.21 -31.92
CA PHE A 246 44.36 0.01 -32.27
C PHE A 246 44.90 -1.39 -31.90
N THR A 247 44.36 -1.99 -30.84
CA THR A 247 44.70 -3.35 -30.40
C THR A 247 43.90 -4.44 -31.11
N LYS A 248 42.88 -4.08 -31.90
CA LYS A 248 42.08 -5.06 -32.64
C LYS A 248 42.93 -5.80 -33.66
N ILE A 249 42.90 -7.12 -33.59
CA ILE A 249 43.53 -8.01 -34.57
C ILE A 249 42.75 -7.90 -35.89
N VAL A 250 43.45 -7.55 -36.96
CA VAL A 250 42.87 -7.35 -38.31
C VAL A 250 43.30 -8.44 -39.28
N GLU A 251 44.45 -9.07 -39.05
CA GLU A 251 44.96 -10.15 -39.90
C GLU A 251 45.84 -11.11 -39.09
N GLY A 252 45.44 -12.38 -38.97
CA GLY A 252 46.20 -13.39 -38.24
C GLY A 252 46.46 -13.00 -36.78
N THR A 253 47.69 -12.60 -36.47
CA THR A 253 48.13 -12.12 -35.15
C THR A 253 48.47 -10.63 -35.12
N VAL A 254 48.21 -9.90 -36.20
CA VAL A 254 48.59 -8.49 -36.38
C VAL A 254 47.46 -7.56 -35.98
N THR A 255 47.73 -6.62 -35.08
CA THR A 255 46.78 -5.56 -34.68
C THR A 255 46.75 -4.42 -35.70
N LEU A 256 45.71 -3.58 -35.67
CA LEU A 256 45.61 -2.40 -36.54
C LEU A 256 46.83 -1.47 -36.37
N GLU A 257 47.30 -1.27 -35.14
CA GLU A 257 48.50 -0.47 -34.86
C GLU A 257 49.76 -1.09 -35.50
N GLN A 258 49.94 -2.40 -35.35
CA GLN A 258 51.06 -3.14 -35.92
C GLN A 258 51.04 -3.06 -37.46
N LEU A 259 49.86 -3.18 -38.07
CA LEU A 259 49.68 -3.06 -39.52
C LEU A 259 50.06 -1.66 -40.02
N GLN A 260 49.63 -0.59 -39.34
CA GLN A 260 49.96 0.78 -39.72
C GLN A 260 51.47 1.06 -39.68
N ARG A 261 52.17 0.53 -38.67
CA ARG A 261 53.64 0.64 -38.56
C ARG A 261 54.34 -0.08 -39.73
N ILE A 262 53.83 -1.25 -40.13
CA ILE A 262 54.32 -2.01 -41.29
C ILE A 262 54.09 -1.21 -42.58
N LEU A 263 52.87 -0.72 -42.80
CA LEU A 263 52.51 0.10 -43.98
C LEU A 263 53.37 1.36 -44.09
N LEU A 264 53.58 2.07 -42.98
CA LEU A 264 54.41 3.26 -42.95
C LEU A 264 55.85 2.96 -43.34
N SER A 265 56.42 1.82 -42.93
CA SER A 265 57.78 1.45 -43.31
C SER A 265 57.94 1.22 -44.81
N PHE A 266 56.92 0.62 -45.45
CA PHE A 266 56.93 0.35 -46.87
C PHE A 266 56.80 1.64 -47.68
N ILE A 267 55.82 2.47 -47.32
CA ILE A 267 55.52 3.74 -48.00
C ILE A 267 56.62 4.78 -47.75
N GLY A 268 57.15 4.85 -46.52
CA GLY A 268 58.26 5.72 -46.16
C GLY A 268 59.57 5.33 -46.85
N GLY A 269 59.70 4.08 -47.31
CA GLY A 269 60.71 3.66 -48.28
C GLY A 269 62.15 3.71 -47.78
N LYS A 270 62.40 3.98 -46.49
CA LYS A 270 63.75 3.91 -45.92
C LYS A 270 64.19 2.45 -45.92
N THR A 271 65.20 2.14 -46.72
CA THR A 271 65.65 0.76 -46.91
C THR A 271 67.12 0.56 -46.54
N SER A 272 67.43 -0.65 -46.07
CA SER A 272 68.80 -1.15 -45.88
C SER A 272 68.96 -2.45 -46.67
N GLY A 273 70.15 -2.70 -47.22
CA GLY A 273 70.41 -3.84 -48.09
C GLY A 273 69.78 -3.72 -49.50
N GLY A 274 69.45 -2.51 -49.94
CA GLY A 274 68.99 -2.29 -51.31
C GLY A 274 70.02 -2.77 -52.34
N GLY A 275 69.57 -3.57 -53.31
CA GLY A 275 70.43 -4.19 -54.33
C GLY A 275 71.11 -5.50 -53.90
N THR A 276 70.81 -6.02 -52.70
CA THR A 276 71.30 -7.33 -52.23
C THR A 276 70.15 -8.35 -52.15
N GLN A 277 70.48 -9.58 -51.73
CA GLN A 277 69.50 -10.63 -51.43
C GLN A 277 68.72 -10.40 -50.12
N ASP A 278 68.96 -9.28 -49.43
CA ASP A 278 68.53 -9.07 -48.05
C ASP A 278 68.03 -7.63 -47.85
N VAL A 279 66.79 -7.38 -48.26
CA VAL A 279 66.20 -6.04 -48.28
C VAL A 279 65.34 -5.81 -47.05
N ARG A 280 65.57 -4.70 -46.33
CA ARG A 280 64.83 -4.34 -45.12
C ARG A 280 64.22 -2.96 -45.24
N PHE A 281 62.90 -2.84 -45.07
CA PHE A 281 62.23 -1.56 -44.86
C PHE A 281 62.27 -1.21 -43.38
N ARG A 282 62.74 0.01 -43.12
CA ARG A 282 63.09 0.51 -41.79
C ARG A 282 61.95 1.35 -41.23
N ASP A 283 61.84 1.38 -39.91
CA ASP A 283 61.03 2.39 -39.23
C ASP A 283 61.62 3.79 -39.42
N ASN A 284 60.85 4.83 -39.07
CA ASN A 284 61.26 6.21 -39.28
C ASN A 284 62.53 6.59 -38.49
N ALA A 285 62.72 5.99 -37.31
CA ALA A 285 63.91 6.15 -36.48
C ALA A 285 65.10 5.29 -36.92
N ASP A 286 64.92 4.42 -37.92
CA ASP A 286 65.94 3.47 -38.42
C ASP A 286 66.49 2.49 -37.38
N SER A 287 65.71 2.25 -36.33
CA SER A 287 66.05 1.33 -35.25
C SER A 287 65.69 -0.12 -35.59
N LYS A 288 64.68 -0.33 -36.43
CA LYS A 288 64.04 -1.63 -36.61
C LYS A 288 63.62 -1.90 -38.06
N ALA A 289 63.82 -3.14 -38.51
CA ALA A 289 63.26 -3.60 -39.78
C ALA A 289 61.81 -4.03 -39.55
N ARG A 290 60.87 -3.33 -40.18
CA ARG A 290 59.43 -3.61 -40.10
C ARG A 290 58.98 -4.60 -41.15
N ILE A 291 59.66 -4.59 -42.30
CA ILE A 291 59.52 -5.59 -43.36
C ILE A 291 60.91 -6.06 -43.74
N HIS A 292 61.11 -7.37 -43.75
CA HIS A 292 62.33 -7.98 -44.21
C HIS A 292 62.01 -8.98 -45.33
N MET A 293 62.67 -8.80 -46.46
CA MET A 293 62.49 -9.58 -47.67
C MET A 293 63.80 -10.28 -48.02
N ALA A 294 63.76 -11.61 -48.06
CA ALA A 294 64.82 -12.41 -48.64
C ALA A 294 64.57 -12.53 -50.15
N VAL A 295 65.55 -12.11 -50.95
CA VAL A 295 65.47 -12.06 -52.40
C VAL A 295 66.34 -13.15 -53.02
N ASP A 296 65.78 -13.96 -53.92
CA ASP A 296 66.58 -14.95 -54.65
C ASP A 296 67.35 -14.33 -55.84
N ASP A 297 68.13 -15.15 -56.53
CA ASP A 297 68.92 -14.73 -57.69
C ASP A 297 68.05 -14.23 -58.87
N ASN A 298 66.75 -14.55 -58.88
CA ASN A 298 65.79 -14.10 -59.87
C ASN A 298 65.06 -12.81 -59.45
N GLY A 299 65.32 -12.28 -58.26
CA GLY A 299 64.67 -11.08 -57.75
C GLY A 299 63.33 -11.34 -57.04
N ASN A 300 62.93 -12.59 -56.84
CA ASN A 300 61.68 -12.94 -56.15
C ASN A 300 61.83 -12.80 -54.64
N ARG A 301 60.74 -12.44 -53.95
CA ARG A 301 60.69 -12.32 -52.49
C ARG A 301 60.10 -13.61 -51.91
N ASN A 302 60.94 -14.64 -51.81
CA ASN A 302 60.52 -15.98 -51.39
C ASN A 302 60.19 -16.07 -49.90
N THR A 303 60.66 -15.11 -49.10
CA THR A 303 60.29 -14.99 -47.69
C THR A 303 60.13 -13.52 -47.34
N VAL A 304 58.96 -13.18 -46.79
CA VAL A 304 58.66 -11.85 -46.26
C VAL A 304 58.28 -12.02 -44.80
N THR A 305 59.06 -11.40 -43.91
CA THR A 305 58.77 -11.33 -42.49
C THR A 305 58.31 -9.91 -42.14
N LEU A 306 57.26 -9.83 -41.33
CA LEU A 306 56.64 -8.59 -40.91
C LEU A 306 56.78 -8.44 -39.40
N ASP A 307 57.18 -7.26 -38.94
CA ASP A 307 57.32 -6.95 -37.52
C ASP A 307 56.68 -5.59 -37.20
N GLY A 308 55.45 -5.66 -36.68
CA GLY A 308 54.70 -4.49 -36.21
C GLY A 308 55.00 -4.05 -34.77
N THR A 309 55.85 -4.77 -34.02
CA THR A 309 56.04 -4.58 -32.56
C THR A 309 56.82 -3.35 -32.16
#